data_AF-A0A316DGC8-F1
#
_entry.id   AF-A0A316DGC8-F1
#
_cell.length_a   1.000
_cell.length_b   1.000
_cell.length_c   1.000
_cell.angle_alpha   90.00
_cell.angle_beta   90.00
_cell.angle_gamma   90.00
#
_symmetry.space_group_name_H-M   'P 1'
#
loop_
_entity.id
_entity.type
_entity.pdbx_description
1 polymer ?
#
loop_
_entity_poly.entity_id
_entity_poly.type
_entity_poly.pdbx_seq_one_letter_code
_entity_poly.pdbx_strand_id
1 'polypeptide(L)' 'MRKEEQTEFEKKVLDQFMSGKNLFGKGGAFAPMLKNVIEKALEAEMEGHLNEVQRTKGNKRNGKG' A
#
# COMPACT_ATOMS: atom_id res chain seq x y z
N MET A 1 -7.65 16.83 7.95
CA MET A 1 -6.71 15.84 8.48
C MET A 1 -5.34 16.47 8.61
N ARG A 2 -5.05 17.31 9.62
CA ARG A 2 -3.82 18.15 9.51
C ARG A 2 -2.92 18.40 10.72
N LYS A 3 -3.26 18.01 11.96
CA LYS A 3 -2.25 18.04 13.06
C LYS A 3 -2.40 16.90 14.06
N GLU A 4 -3.62 16.65 14.55
CA GLU A 4 -3.84 15.63 15.59
C GLU A 4 -3.55 14.19 15.11
N GLU A 5 -3.96 13.84 13.88
CA GLU A 5 -3.67 12.53 13.29
C GLU A 5 -2.18 12.32 12.98
N GLN A 6 -1.44 13.39 12.67
CA GLN A 6 0.02 13.32 12.51
C GLN A 6 0.69 13.03 13.85
N THR A 7 0.25 13.68 14.92
CA THR A 7 0.81 13.45 16.26
C THR A 7 0.52 12.04 16.80
N GLU A 8 -0.66 11.47 16.53
CA GLU A 8 -0.98 10.10 16.95
C GLU A 8 -0.20 9.04 16.13
N PHE A 9 0.01 9.30 14.85
CA PHE A 9 0.87 8.47 14.01
C PHE A 9 2.32 8.48 14.51
N GLU A 10 2.88 9.66 14.76
CA GLU A 10 4.25 9.84 15.27
C GLU A 10 4.45 9.15 16.61
N LYS A 11 3.50 9.28 17.55
CA LYS A 11 3.53 8.56 18.83
C LYS A 11 3.56 7.06 18.63
N LYS A 12 2.69 6.52 17.77
CA LYS A 12 2.64 5.09 17.48
C LYS A 12 3.92 4.56 16.82
N VAL A 13 4.54 5.35 15.95
CA VAL A 13 5.84 5.03 15.35
C VAL A 13 6.93 4.99 16.43
N LEU A 14 6.98 6.00 17.29
CA LEU A 14 7.95 6.08 18.38
C LEU A 14 7.79 4.92 19.36
N ASP A 15 6.57 4.61 19.80
CA ASP A 15 6.29 3.50 20.72
C ASP A 15 6.71 2.15 20.13
N GLN A 16 6.45 1.92 18.84
CA GLN A 16 6.86 0.69 18.17
C GLN A 16 8.36 0.62 17.96
N PHE A 17 9.00 1.74 17.62
CA PHE A 17 10.45 1.82 17.47
C PHE A 17 11.16 1.54 18.80
N MET A 18 10.71 2.18 19.89
CA MET A 18 11.27 1.99 21.22
C MET A 18 10.99 0.59 21.79
N SER A 19 9.86 -0.04 21.43
CA SER A 19 9.56 -1.43 21.84
C SER A 19 10.19 -2.50 20.95
N GLY A 20 10.93 -2.11 19.90
CA GLY A 20 11.55 -3.05 18.96
C GLY A 20 10.55 -3.84 18.12
N LYS A 21 9.30 -3.39 18.03
CA LYS A 21 8.26 -4.04 17.22
C LYS A 21 8.46 -3.71 15.74
N ASN A 22 8.23 -4.69 14.88
CA ASN A 22 8.38 -4.53 13.43
C ASN A 22 7.44 -3.44 12.87
N LEU A 23 8.02 -2.32 12.43
CA LEU A 23 7.29 -1.15 11.94
C LEU A 23 6.55 -1.37 10.62
N PHE A 24 7.02 -2.31 9.79
CA PHE A 24 6.45 -2.65 8.49
C PHE A 24 5.62 -3.95 8.52
N GLY A 25 5.65 -4.68 9.64
CA GLY A 25 4.94 -5.95 9.78
C GLY A 25 3.45 -5.79 10.08
N LYS A 26 2.76 -6.90 10.36
CA LYS A 26 1.33 -6.89 10.72
C LYS A 26 1.08 -6.02 11.96
N GLY A 27 0.33 -4.94 11.80
CA GLY A 27 0.06 -3.96 12.88
C GLY A 27 1.15 -2.90 13.07
N GLY A 28 2.17 -2.89 12.22
CA GLY A 28 3.22 -1.89 12.18
C GLY A 28 2.68 -0.51 11.79
N ALA A 29 3.29 0.54 12.34
CA ALA A 29 2.88 1.92 12.08
C ALA A 29 3.05 2.28 10.59
N PHE A 30 4.09 1.79 9.91
CA PHE A 30 4.34 2.00 8.49
C PHE A 30 3.70 0.96 7.57
N ALA A 31 3.09 -0.09 8.11
CA ALA A 31 2.38 -1.11 7.33
C ALA A 31 1.35 -0.54 6.33
N PRO A 32 0.47 0.42 6.69
CA PRO A 32 -0.48 0.99 5.72
C PRO A 32 0.21 1.79 4.61
N MET A 33 1.32 2.46 4.91
CA MET A 33 2.08 3.21 3.91
C MET A 33 2.77 2.27 2.92
N LEU A 34 3.41 1.21 3.44
CA LEU A 34 4.03 0.18 2.61
C LEU A 34 2.99 -0.55 1.74
N LYS A 35 1.82 -0.89 2.31
CA LYS A 35 0.70 -1.49 1.58
C LYS A 35 0.28 -0.63 0.40
N ASN A 36 0.11 0.69 0.61
CA ASN A 36 -0.28 1.62 -0.44
C ASN A 36 0.76 1.68 -1.57
N VAL A 37 2.05 1.72 -1.24
CA VAL A 37 3.12 1.70 -2.25
C VAL A 37 3.08 0.41 -3.08
N ILE A 38 2.94 -0.75 -2.43
CA ILE A 38 2.89 -2.04 -3.11
C ILE A 38 1.63 -2.16 -3.98
N GLU A 39 0.46 -1.74 -3.46
CA GLU A 39 -0.79 -1.76 -4.22
C GLU A 39 -0.70 -0.90 -5.48
N LYS A 40 -0.14 0.31 -5.39
CA LYS A 40 0.08 1.18 -6.55
C LYS A 40 1.05 0.57 -7.56
N ALA A 41 2.12 -0.05 -7.10
CA ALA A 41 3.07 -0.72 -7.99
C ALA A 41 2.41 -1.89 -8.74
N LEU A 42 1.61 -2.71 -8.05
CA LEU A 42 0.85 -3.81 -8.65
C LEU A 42 -0.23 -3.31 -9.63
N GLU A 43 -0.89 -2.20 -9.31
CA GLU A 43 -1.86 -1.57 -10.23
C GLU A 43 -1.17 -1.09 -11.51
N ALA A 44 -0.03 -0.43 -11.40
CA ALA A 44 0.75 0.01 -12.55
C ALA A 44 1.24 -1.18 -13.41
N GLU A 45 1.68 -2.26 -12.77
CA GLU A 45 2.06 -3.50 -13.45
C GLU A 45 0.88 -4.11 -14.22
N MET A 46 -0.29 -4.18 -13.57
CA MET A 46 -1.52 -4.69 -14.18
C MET A 46 -2.00 -3.84 -15.36
N GLU A 47 -1.90 -2.51 -15.27
CA GLU A 47 -2.22 -1.60 -16.37
C GLU A 47 -1.27 -1.77 -17.55
N GLY A 48 0.04 -1.89 -17.29
CA GLY A 48 1.04 -2.17 -18.32
C GLY A 48 0.85 -3.54 -18.98
N HIS A 49 0.45 -4.55 -18.22
CA HIS A 49 0.22 -5.90 -18.72
C HIS A 49 -1.07 -6.00 -19.55
N LEU A 50 -2.20 -5.42 -19.08
CA LEU A 50 -3.50 -5.44 -19.76
C LEU A 50 -3.62 -4.40 -20.88
N ASN A 51 -2.60 -4.36 -21.74
CA ASN A 51 -2.53 -3.51 -22.93
C ASN A 51 -3.52 -3.95 -24.03
N GLU A 52 -3.60 -3.19 -25.11
CA GLU A 52 -4.55 -3.43 -26.21
C GLU A 52 -4.39 -4.82 -26.86
N VAL A 53 -3.17 -5.35 -26.93
CA VAL A 53 -2.90 -6.69 -27.46
C VAL A 53 -3.49 -7.77 -26.56
N GLN A 54 -3.38 -7.62 -25.24
CA GLN A 54 -4.02 -8.55 -24.29
C GLN A 54 -5.55 -8.43 -24.34
N ARG A 55 -6.09 -7.21 -24.47
CA ARG A 55 -7.54 -6.97 -24.55
C ARG A 55 -8.16 -7.52 -25.82
N THR A 56 -7.50 -7.35 -26.97
CA THR A 56 -7.94 -7.92 -28.26
C THR A 56 -7.91 -9.45 -28.25
N LYS A 57 -6.98 -10.05 -27.50
CA LYS A 57 -6.95 -11.50 -27.23
C LYS A 57 -8.00 -11.97 -26.21
N GLY A 58 -8.82 -11.06 -25.69
CA GLY A 58 -9.91 -11.36 -24.76
C GLY A 58 -9.54 -11.31 -23.28
N ASN A 59 -8.31 -10.96 -22.93
CA ASN A 59 -7.88 -10.86 -21.53
C ASN A 59 -8.43 -9.57 -20.88
N LYS A 60 -9.07 -9.69 -19.72
CA LYS A 60 -9.71 -8.58 -18.99
C LYS A 60 -9.44 -8.69 -17.49
N ARG A 61 -9.39 -7.54 -16.81
CA ARG A 61 -9.27 -7.49 -15.34
C ARG A 61 -10.50 -8.13 -14.72
N ASN A 62 -10.29 -9.12 -13.84
CA ASN A 62 -11.36 -9.79 -13.09
C ASN A 62 -11.25 -9.43 -11.59
N GLY A 63 -11.74 -8.24 -11.25
CA GLY A 63 -11.52 -7.61 -9.95
C GLY A 63 -11.60 -6.09 -10.10
N LYS A 64 -11.26 -5.33 -9.06
CA LYS A 64 -11.64 -3.90 -8.95
C LYS A 64 -11.21 -3.04 -10.15
N GLY A 65 -12.19 -2.76 -11.00
CA GLY A 65 -12.63 -1.41 -11.37
C GLY A 65 -13.91 -1.08 -10.61
#